data_AF-A0A960IZ21-F1
#
_entry.id   AF-A0A960IZ21-F1
#
_cell.length_a   1.000
_cell.length_b   1.000
_cell.length_c   1.000
_cell.angle_alpha   90.00
_cell.angle_beta   90.00
_cell.angle_gamma   90.00
#
_symmetry.space_group_name_H-M   'P 1'
#
loop_
_entity.id
_entity.type
_entity.pdbx_description
1 polymer ?
#
loop_
_entity_poly.entity_id
_entity_poly.type
_entity_poly.pdbx_seq_one_letter_code
_entity_poly.pdbx_strand_id
1 'polypeptide(L)' 'FAVFRSRPSPFYVLDEVEAALDDMNLHRFLDLLHEFRQEAQLLVVSHQKRTMEAADVLYGVTM' A
#
# COMPACT_ATOMS: atom_id res chain seq x y z
N PHE A 1 5.71 8.08 6.76
CA PHE A 1 6.63 8.14 5.60
C PHE A 1 8.05 8.57 5.93
N ALA A 2 8.27 9.57 6.80
CA ALA A 2 9.63 9.97 7.20
C ALA A 2 10.49 8.81 7.74
N VAL A 3 9.88 7.84 8.43
CA VAL A 3 10.55 6.63 8.94
C VAL A 3 11.01 5.69 7.81
N PHE A 4 10.23 5.56 6.73
CA PHE A 4 10.60 4.70 5.59
C PHE A 4 11.78 5.27 4.81
N ARG A 5 11.88 6.60 4.69
CA ARG A 5 13.04 7.25 4.06
C ARG A 5 14.27 7.30 4.94
N SER A 6 14.11 7.33 6.27
CA SER A 6 15.25 7.40 7.18
C SER A 6 15.96 6.06 7.37
N ARG A 7 15.25 4.94 7.16
CA ARG A 7 15.80 3.58 7.17
C ARG A 7 15.15 2.75 6.06
N PRO A 8 15.68 2.82 4.82
CA PRO A 8 15.12 2.08 3.71
C PRO A 8 15.26 0.58 3.92
N SER A 9 14.16 -0.15 3.73
CA SER A 9 14.09 -1.60 3.69
C SER A 9 13.87 -2.07 2.25
N PRO A 10 14.42 -3.24 1.85
CA PRO A 10 14.13 -3.81 0.53
C PRO A 10 12.65 -4.13 0.32
N PHE A 11 11.88 -4.30 1.40
CA PHE A 11 10.44 -4.48 1.33
C PHE A 11 9.70 -3.93 2.56
N TYR A 12 8.41 -3.67 2.39
CA TYR A 12 7.49 -3.28 3.45
C TYR A 12 6.19 -4.07 3.38
N VAL A 13 5.60 -4.34 4.54
CA VAL A 13 4.29 -4.99 4.68
C VAL A 13 3.35 -4.00 5.37
N LEU A 14 2.19 -3.76 4.76
CA LEU A 14 1.13 -2.89 5.25
C LEU A 14 -0.12 -3.74 5.46
N ASP A 15 -0.69 -3.70 6.66
CA ASP A 15 -1.84 -4.50 7.05
C ASP A 15 -3.02 -3.59 7.39
N GLU A 16 -3.98 -3.50 6.47
CA GLU A 16 -5.24 -2.72 6.57
C GLU A 16 -5.09 -1.26 7.03
N VAL A 17 -3.96 -0.62 6.72
CA VAL A 17 -3.62 0.73 7.19
C VAL A 17 -4.55 1.82 6.64
N GLU A 18 -5.22 1.54 5.53
CA GLU A 18 -6.11 2.46 4.84
C GLU A 18 -7.59 2.32 5.22
N ALA A 19 -7.96 1.33 6.06
CA ALA A 19 -9.36 0.97 6.30
C ALA A 19 -10.21 2.13 6.87
N ALA A 20 -9.56 3.08 7.56
CA ALA A 20 -10.20 4.27 8.14
C ALA A 20 -10.09 5.53 7.28
N LEU A 21 -9.50 5.46 6.08
CA LEU A 21 -9.32 6.62 5.21
C LEU A 21 -10.59 6.92 4.41
N ASP A 22 -10.90 8.20 4.25
CA ASP A 22 -11.87 8.66 3.26
C ASP A 22 -11.30 8.56 1.83
N ASP A 23 -12.16 8.70 0.82
CA ASP A 23 -11.79 8.60 -0.60
C ASP A 23 -10.62 9.50 -1.01
N MET A 24 -10.56 10.71 -0.46
CA MET A 24 -9.53 11.69 -0.80
C MET A 24 -8.17 11.30 -0.20
N ASN A 25 -8.17 10.84 1.05
CA ASN A 25 -6.98 10.32 1.72
C ASN A 25 -6.53 8.99 1.11
N LEU A 26 -7.46 8.13 0.71
CA LEU A 26 -7.16 6.87 0.03
C LEU A 26 -6.44 7.12 -1.30
N HIS A 27 -6.88 8.10 -2.08
CA HIS A 27 -6.20 8.47 -3.32
C HIS A 27 -4.75 8.92 -3.06
N ARG A 28 -4.54 9.84 -2.10
CA ARG A 28 -3.19 10.29 -1.72
C ARG A 28 -2.31 9.16 -1.21
N PHE A 29 -2.88 8.20 -0.49
CA PHE A 29 -2.16 7.02 -0.01
C PHE A 29 -1.69 6.16 -1.18
N LEU A 30 -2.56 5.89 -2.16
CA LEU A 30 -2.22 5.12 -3.35
C LEU A 30 -1.16 5.80 -4.21
N ASP A 31 -1.25 7.12 -4.41
CA ASP A 31 -0.23 7.90 -5.13
C ASP A 31 1.14 7.73 -4.47
N LEU A 32 1.18 7.77 -3.14
CA LEU A 32 2.42 7.57 -2.40
C LEU A 32 2.96 6.15 -2.57
N LEU A 33 2.11 5.11 -2.44
CA LEU A 33 2.55 3.73 -2.68
C LEU A 33 3.11 3.57 -4.10
N HIS A 34 2.51 4.25 -5.07
CA HIS A 34 2.98 4.24 -6.46
C HIS A 34 4.38 4.84 -6.64
N GLU A 35 4.71 5.90 -5.89
CA GLU A 35 6.07 6.44 -5.86
C GLU A 35 7.02 5.46 -5.14
N PHE A 36 6.61 4.94 -3.98
CA PHE A 36 7.46 4.12 -3.12
C PHE A 36 7.81 2.76 -3.72
N ARG A 37 6.94 2.20 -4.56
CA ARG A 37 7.19 0.91 -5.22
C ARG A 37 8.41 0.94 -6.16
N GLN A 38 8.86 2.13 -6.58
CA GLN A 38 10.08 2.28 -7.38
C GLN A 38 11.35 2.05 -6.55
N GLU A 39 11.25 2.19 -5.23
CA GLU A 39 12.39 2.11 -4.31
C GLU A 39 12.40 0.79 -3.51
N ALA A 40 11.25 0.18 -3.25
CA ALA A 40 11.12 -1.03 -2.44
C ALA A 40 9.91 -1.89 -2.85
N GLN A 41 9.96 -3.19 -2.54
CA GLN A 41 8.81 -4.07 -2.71
C GLN A 41 7.74 -3.78 -1.65
N LEU A 42 6.48 -3.68 -2.07
CA LEU A 42 5.36 -3.42 -1.18
C LEU A 42 4.41 -4.63 -1.17
N LEU A 43 4.09 -5.10 0.03
CA LEU A 43 3.04 -6.09 0.26
C LEU A 43 1.93 -5.39 1.05
N VAL A 44 0.71 -5.40 0.50
CA VAL A 44 -0.44 -4.76 1.12
C VAL A 44 -1.53 -5.79 1.34
N VAL A 45 -1.94 -5.94 2.59
CA VAL A 45 -3.10 -6.72 2.99
C VAL A 45 -4.26 -5.75 3.13
N SER A 46 -5.32 -5.96 2.36
CA SER A 46 -6.43 -5.03 2.28
C SER A 46 -7.71 -5.68 1.77
N HIS A 47 -8.85 -5.13 2.19
CA HIS A 47 -10.17 -5.37 1.61
C HIS A 47 -10.73 -4.14 0.86
N GLN A 48 -9.95 -3.05 0.72
CA GLN A 48 -10.35 -1.83 0.01
C GLN A 48 -10.26 -2.01 -1.50
N LYS A 49 -11.39 -1.91 -2.19
CA LYS A 49 -11.48 -2.14 -3.66
C LYS A 49 -10.49 -1.29 -4.46
N ARG A 50 -10.36 0.00 -4.15
CA ARG A 50 -9.45 0.89 -4.87
C ARG A 50 -7.97 0.53 -4.65
N THR A 51 -7.61 0.08 -3.46
CA THR A 51 -6.25 -0.45 -3.20
C THR A 51 -6.00 -1.71 -4.01
N MET A 52 -6.98 -2.61 -4.06
CA MET A 52 -6.89 -3.83 -4.87
C MET A 52 -6.77 -3.52 -6.37
N GLU A 53 -7.55 -2.56 -6.88
CA GLU A 53 -7.50 -2.13 -8.28
C GLU A 53 -6.16 -1.47 -8.66
N ALA A 54 -5.50 -0.80 -7.73
CA ALA A 54 -4.21 -0.16 -7.94
C ALA A 54 -3.00 -1.12 -7.83
N ALA A 55 -3.22 -2.37 -7.40
CA ALA A 55 -2.16 -3.34 -7.20
C ALA A 55 -1.62 -3.90 -8.53
N ASP A 56 -0.30 -4.10 -8.61
CA ASP A 56 0.33 -4.74 -9.77
C ASP A 56 -0.04 -6.23 -9.90
N VAL A 57 -0.20 -6.90 -8.75
CA VAL A 57 -0.60 -8.31 -8.67
C VAL A 57 -1.53 -8.48 -7.48
N LEU A 58 -2.62 -9.23 -7.67
CA LEU A 58 -3.59 -9.57 -6.64
C LEU A 58 -3.43 -11.03 -6.18
N TYR A 59 -3.28 -11.21 -4.87
CA TYR A 59 -3.29 -12.53 -4.22
C TYR A 59 -4.57 -12.69 -3.40
N GLY A 60 -5.51 -13.47 -3.90
CA GLY A 60 -6.75 -13.80 -3.19
C GLY A 60 -6.54 -14.94 -2.20
N VAL A 61 -7.09 -14.80 -0.99
CA VAL A 61 -7.13 -15.85 0.03
C VAL A 61 -8.58 -16.31 0.20
N THR A 62 -8.79 -17.63 0.29
CA THR A 62 -10.10 -18.26 0.55
C THR A 62 -9.96 -19.25 1.71
N MET A 63 -11.04 -19.49 2.45
CA MET A 63 -11.09 -20.36 3.63
C MET A 63 -11.70 -21.72 3.29
#